data_AF-A0A7X8Z8U2-F1
#
_entry.id   AF-A0A7X8Z8U2-F1
#
_cell.length_a   1.000
_cell.length_b   1.000
_cell.length_c   1.000
_cell.angle_alpha   90.00
_cell.angle_beta   90.00
_cell.angle_gamma   90.00
#
_symmetry.space_group_name_H-M   'P 1'
#
loop_
_entity.id
_entity.type
_entity.pdbx_description
1 polymer ?
#
loop_
_entity_poly.entity_id
_entity_poly.type
_entity_poly.pdbx_seq_one_letter_code
_entity_poly.pdbx_strand_id
1 'polypeptide(L)'
;MHDIKKKTKIILKKEANAILDLTHHIDDNFEKAIYVIHNCPGKVVFTGIGKSGHIAKKIAATFSSLGTPSFFMHPAEGVHGDLGMIGKNDLVIAISNSGETKEILNLIP
;
A
#
# COMPACT_ATOMS: atom_id res chain seq x y z
N MET A 1 -35.95 -6.57 5.20
CA MET A 1 -35.37 -7.15 3.96
C MET A 1 -35.37 -6.19 2.76
N HIS A 2 -36.33 -5.28 2.61
CA HIS A 2 -36.43 -4.33 1.48
C HIS A 2 -35.29 -3.29 1.35
N ASP A 3 -34.45 -3.16 2.37
CA ASP A 3 -33.42 -2.12 2.48
C ASP A 3 -31.99 -2.59 2.10
N ILE A 4 -31.73 -3.91 2.11
CA ILE A 4 -30.38 -4.43 1.83
C ILE A 4 -29.96 -4.12 0.39
N LYS A 5 -30.83 -4.40 -0.59
CA LYS A 5 -30.55 -4.12 -2.03
C LYS A 5 -30.28 -2.64 -2.27
N LYS A 6 -31.01 -1.74 -1.60
CA LYS A 6 -30.83 -0.29 -1.72
C LYS A 6 -29.49 0.13 -1.11
N LYS A 7 -29.18 -0.34 0.10
CA LYS A 7 -27.89 -0.08 0.78
C LYS A 7 -26.69 -0.59 -0.03
N THR A 8 -26.75 -1.81 -0.58
CA THR A 8 -25.68 -2.35 -1.43
C THR A 8 -25.45 -1.47 -2.65
N LYS A 9 -26.52 -1.05 -3.36
CA LYS A 9 -26.38 -0.13 -4.50
C LYS A 9 -25.74 1.21 -4.10
N ILE A 10 -26.06 1.73 -2.92
CA ILE A 10 -25.46 2.98 -2.41
C ILE A 10 -23.97 2.78 -2.13
N ILE A 11 -23.58 1.69 -1.46
CA ILE A 11 -22.16 1.41 -1.15
C ILE A 11 -21.34 1.25 -2.43
N LEU A 12 -21.81 0.42 -3.37
CA LEU A 12 -21.11 0.21 -4.65
C LEU A 12 -20.96 1.52 -5.44
N LYS A 13 -21.98 2.38 -5.43
CA LYS A 13 -21.88 3.71 -6.06
C LYS A 13 -20.86 4.61 -5.37
N LYS A 14 -20.81 4.60 -4.03
CA LYS A 14 -19.81 5.37 -3.28
C LYS A 14 -18.39 4.90 -3.59
N GLU A 15 -18.17 3.59 -3.65
CA GLU A 15 -16.86 3.02 -3.99
C GLU A 15 -16.47 3.33 -5.44
N ALA A 16 -17.40 3.24 -6.39
CA ALA A 16 -17.15 3.62 -7.78
C ALA A 16 -16.77 5.10 -7.90
N ASN A 17 -17.47 5.99 -7.20
CA ASN A 17 -17.14 7.40 -7.18
C ASN A 17 -15.76 7.65 -6.54
N ALA A 18 -15.45 6.97 -5.42
CA ALA A 18 -14.13 7.09 -4.80
C ALA A 18 -13.00 6.66 -5.74
N ILE A 19 -13.22 5.67 -6.60
CA ILE A 19 -12.25 5.27 -7.64
C ILE A 19 -12.12 6.36 -8.71
N LEU A 20 -13.23 6.96 -9.16
CA LEU A 20 -13.21 8.05 -10.14
C LEU A 20 -12.49 9.29 -9.59
N ASP A 21 -12.68 9.61 -8.31
CA ASP A 21 -12.03 10.73 -7.64
C ASP A 21 -10.49 10.57 -7.61
N LEU A 22 -9.96 9.34 -7.68
CA LEU A 22 -8.51 9.11 -7.78
C LEU A 22 -7.87 9.70 -9.04
N THR A 23 -8.64 10.01 -10.07
CA THR A 23 -8.11 10.67 -11.28
C THR A 23 -7.48 12.02 -10.96
N HIS A 24 -7.95 12.71 -9.92
CA HIS A 24 -7.38 13.98 -9.44
C HIS A 24 -6.01 13.80 -8.76
N HIS A 25 -5.65 12.58 -8.37
CA HIS A 25 -4.37 12.25 -7.74
C HIS A 25 -3.34 11.70 -8.74
N ILE A 26 -3.67 11.65 -10.04
CA ILE A 26 -2.72 11.33 -11.11
C ILE A 26 -2.01 12.63 -11.50
N ASP A 27 -1.06 13.04 -10.65
CA ASP A 27 -0.26 14.24 -10.80
C ASP A 27 1.25 13.91 -10.93
N ASP A 28 2.11 14.94 -10.88
CA ASP A 28 3.57 14.77 -10.95
C ASP A 28 4.13 13.86 -9.84
N ASN A 29 3.48 13.77 -8.67
CA ASN A 29 3.93 12.89 -7.60
C ASN A 29 3.62 11.43 -7.92
N PHE A 30 2.48 11.16 -8.55
CA PHE A 30 2.18 9.84 -9.08
C PHE A 30 3.24 9.40 -10.09
N GLU A 31 3.55 10.26 -11.07
CA GLU A 31 4.58 9.96 -12.08
C GLU A 31 5.95 9.71 -11.44
N LYS A 32 6.38 10.56 -10.51
CA LYS A 32 7.63 10.38 -9.75
C LYS A 32 7.65 9.04 -9.00
N ALA A 33 6.55 8.66 -8.34
CA ALA A 33 6.48 7.39 -7.63
C ALA A 33 6.67 6.20 -8.57
N ILE A 34 6.07 6.24 -9.77
CA ILE A 34 6.27 5.21 -10.79
C ILE A 34 7.73 5.14 -11.22
N TYR A 35 8.40 6.28 -11.47
CA TYR A 35 9.82 6.30 -11.82
C TYR A 35 10.71 5.73 -10.70
N VAL A 36 10.45 6.07 -9.44
CA VAL A 36 11.20 5.54 -8.29
C VAL A 36 11.02 4.04 -8.17
N ILE A 37 9.79 3.53 -8.31
CA ILE A 37 9.48 2.10 -8.29
C ILE A 37 10.18 1.37 -9.43
N HIS A 38 10.06 1.89 -10.66
CA HIS A 38 10.59 1.24 -11.86
C HIS A 38 12.13 1.12 -11.82
N ASN A 39 12.81 2.12 -11.27
CA ASN A 39 14.27 2.15 -11.15
C ASN A 39 14.80 1.53 -9.85
N CYS A 40 13.93 0.91 -9.02
CA CYS A 40 14.34 0.27 -7.78
C CYS A 40 15.30 -0.91 -8.07
N PRO A 41 16.59 -0.84 -7.65
CA PRO A 41 17.56 -1.90 -7.94
C PRO A 41 17.43 -3.11 -6.99
N GLY A 42 16.75 -2.93 -5.86
CA GLY A 42 16.45 -3.98 -4.90
C GLY A 42 15.01 -4.49 -5.02
N LYS A 43 14.38 -4.73 -3.86
CA LYS A 43 13.00 -5.19 -3.73
C LYS A 43 12.09 -4.03 -3.34
N VAL A 44 10.83 -4.10 -3.76
CA VAL A 44 9.77 -3.21 -3.25
C VAL A 44 9.11 -3.86 -2.03
N VAL A 45 9.31 -3.27 -0.86
CA VAL A 45 8.79 -3.74 0.43
C VAL A 45 7.53 -2.96 0.75
N PHE A 46 6.38 -3.64 0.78
CA PHE A 46 5.13 -3.03 1.20
C PHE A 46 4.89 -3.25 2.69
N THR A 47 4.43 -2.22 3.39
CA THR A 47 4.07 -2.34 4.82
C THR A 47 2.76 -1.61 5.13
N GLY A 48 2.06 -2.06 6.17
CA GLY A 48 0.77 -1.50 6.57
C GLY A 48 0.13 -2.27 7.71
N ILE A 49 -0.71 -1.61 8.50
CA ILE A 49 -1.47 -2.22 9.61
C ILE A 49 -2.92 -2.50 9.20
N GLY A 50 -3.47 -3.61 9.71
CA GLY A 50 -4.89 -3.94 9.62
C GLY A 50 -5.38 -4.03 8.17
N LYS A 51 -6.48 -3.33 7.84
CA LYS A 51 -7.04 -3.30 6.48
C LYS A 51 -6.02 -2.83 5.43
N SER A 52 -5.24 -1.80 5.74
CA SER A 52 -4.16 -1.34 4.87
C SER A 52 -3.08 -2.40 4.69
N GLY A 53 -2.76 -3.16 5.73
CA GLY A 53 -1.84 -4.30 5.66
C GLY A 53 -2.33 -5.42 4.73
N HIS A 54 -3.63 -5.75 4.75
CA HIS A 54 -4.20 -6.72 3.82
C HIS A 54 -4.09 -6.26 2.35
N ILE A 55 -4.38 -4.99 2.08
CA ILE A 55 -4.21 -4.41 0.74
C ILE A 55 -2.74 -4.38 0.33
N ALA A 56 -1.83 -3.95 1.23
CA ALA A 56 -0.39 -3.95 1.01
C ALA A 56 0.13 -5.35 0.62
N LYS A 57 -0.33 -6.39 1.32
CA LYS A 57 0.00 -7.79 1.01
C LYS A 57 -0.48 -8.21 -0.38
N LYS A 58 -1.69 -7.82 -0.77
CA LYS A 58 -2.21 -8.09 -2.13
C LYS A 58 -1.38 -7.36 -3.19
N ILE A 59 -1.04 -6.10 -2.96
CA ILE A 59 -0.23 -5.29 -3.89
C ILE A 59 1.16 -5.93 -4.05
N ALA A 60 1.81 -6.31 -2.95
CA ALA A 60 3.10 -7.00 -2.99
C ALA A 60 3.05 -8.31 -3.80
N ALA A 61 1.98 -9.10 -3.66
CA ALA A 61 1.80 -10.30 -4.48
C ALA A 61 1.60 -9.96 -5.97
N THR A 62 0.90 -8.86 -6.26
CA THR A 62 0.65 -8.39 -7.63
C THR A 62 1.94 -7.95 -8.31
N PHE A 63 2.77 -7.14 -7.64
CA PHE A 63 4.06 -6.68 -8.14
C PHE A 63 5.00 -7.86 -8.44
N SER A 64 5.10 -8.80 -7.50
CA SER A 64 5.91 -10.01 -7.66
C SER A 64 5.48 -10.83 -8.87
N SER A 65 4.17 -10.97 -9.11
CA SER A 65 3.63 -11.68 -10.28
C SER A 65 3.86 -10.95 -11.62
N LEU A 66 4.11 -9.64 -11.59
CA LEU A 66 4.39 -8.80 -12.76
C LEU A 66 5.88 -8.65 -13.03
N GLY A 67 6.75 -9.35 -12.29
CA GLY A 67 8.19 -9.34 -12.48
C GLY A 67 8.94 -8.27 -11.68
N THR A 68 8.26 -7.51 -10.81
CA THR A 68 8.92 -6.61 -9.86
C THR A 68 9.12 -7.34 -8.52
N PRO A 69 10.36 -7.64 -8.09
CA PRO A 69 10.59 -8.34 -6.84
C PRO A 69 10.01 -7.56 -5.65
N SER A 70 9.04 -8.14 -4.95
CA SER A 70 8.36 -7.46 -3.85
C SER A 70 7.82 -8.42 -2.80
N PHE A 71 7.69 -7.94 -1.56
CA PHE A 71 7.09 -8.68 -0.46
C PHE A 71 6.42 -7.73 0.54
N PHE A 72 5.65 -8.30 1.47
CA PHE A 72 4.99 -7.56 2.54
C PHE A 72 5.71 -7.81 3.87
N MET A 73 5.94 -6.74 4.63
CA MET A 73 6.45 -6.78 5.99
C MET A 73 5.43 -6.13 6.93
N HIS A 74 5.00 -6.85 7.97
CA HIS A 74 4.13 -6.26 8.97
C HIS A 74 4.94 -5.29 9.83
N PRO A 75 4.50 -4.03 10.04
CA PRO A 75 5.36 -3.01 10.66
C PRO A 75 5.65 -3.32 12.13
N ALA A 76 4.76 -4.03 12.83
CA ALA A 76 5.04 -4.51 14.19
C ALA A 76 6.18 -5.55 14.23
N GLU A 77 6.38 -6.35 13.19
CA GLU A 77 7.47 -7.34 13.12
C GLU A 77 8.80 -6.65 12.78
N GLY A 78 8.75 -5.59 11.95
CA GLY A 78 9.91 -4.77 11.61
C GLY A 78 10.64 -4.21 12.84
N VAL A 79 9.90 -3.66 13.81
CA VAL A 79 10.44 -3.14 15.07
C VAL A 79 11.10 -4.22 15.93
N HIS A 80 10.71 -5.50 15.75
CA HIS A 80 11.23 -6.63 16.51
C HIS A 80 12.32 -7.44 15.77
N GLY A 81 12.82 -6.96 14.63
CA GLY A 81 13.99 -7.53 13.95
C GLY A 81 13.86 -7.69 12.44
N ASP A 82 12.64 -7.71 11.90
CA ASP A 82 12.41 -7.96 10.46
C ASP A 82 12.89 -6.81 9.56
N LEU A 83 13.21 -5.64 10.14
CA LEU A 83 13.93 -4.59 9.42
C LEU A 83 15.26 -5.08 8.82
N GLY A 84 15.87 -6.12 9.38
CA GLY A 84 17.06 -6.76 8.83
C GLY A 84 16.84 -7.43 7.46
N MET A 85 15.58 -7.63 7.04
CA MET A 85 15.24 -8.12 5.70
C MET A 85 15.31 -7.02 4.63
N ILE A 86 15.37 -5.74 5.03
CA ILE A 86 15.42 -4.60 4.12
C ILE A 86 16.87 -4.26 3.83
N GLY A 87 17.26 -4.37 2.56
CA GLY A 87 18.57 -3.97 2.07
C GLY A 87 18.66 -2.48 1.76
N LYS A 88 19.89 -1.96 1.69
CA LYS A 88 20.20 -0.55 1.34
C LYS A 88 19.64 -0.07 -0.01
N ASN A 89 19.29 -1.01 -0.88
CA ASN A 89 18.86 -0.78 -2.26
C ASN A 89 17.35 -1.02 -2.43
N ASP A 90 16.66 -1.41 -1.35
CA ASP A 90 15.23 -1.70 -1.37
C ASP A 90 14.41 -0.42 -1.23
N LEU A 91 13.20 -0.45 -1.79
CA LEU A 91 12.23 0.64 -1.71
C LEU A 91 11.10 0.25 -0.77
N VAL A 92 10.83 1.06 0.26
CA VAL A 92 9.71 0.83 1.18
C VAL A 92 8.51 1.67 0.77
N ILE A 93 7.35 1.03 0.63
CA ILE A 93 6.05 1.67 0.43
C ILE A 93 5.16 1.39 1.65
N ALA A 94 4.99 2.41 2.48
CA ALA A 94 4.12 2.34 3.64
C ALA A 94 2.69 2.79 3.30
N ILE A 95 1.71 1.95 3.60
CA ILE A 95 0.29 2.22 3.36
C ILE A 95 -0.42 2.53 4.68
N SER A 96 -0.82 3.79 4.86
CA SER A 96 -1.66 4.24 5.97
C SER A 96 -2.72 5.22 5.46
N ASN A 97 -3.99 4.97 5.81
CA ASN A 97 -5.07 5.89 5.48
C ASN A 97 -5.09 7.13 6.37
N SER A 98 -4.66 7.02 7.64
CA SER A 98 -4.61 8.18 8.55
C SER A 98 -3.31 8.95 8.45
N GLY A 99 -2.22 8.35 7.95
CA GLY A 99 -0.87 8.93 7.98
C GLY A 99 -0.23 8.94 9.37
N GLU A 100 -1.01 8.68 10.42
CA GLU A 100 -0.60 8.80 11.83
C GLU A 100 -0.40 7.43 12.53
N THR A 101 -0.30 6.35 11.75
CA THR A 101 -0.17 4.98 12.31
C THR A 101 1.17 4.82 13.02
N LYS A 102 1.15 4.72 14.35
CA LYS A 102 2.35 4.66 15.21
C LYS A 102 3.35 3.59 14.80
N GLU A 103 2.87 2.39 14.46
CA GLU A 103 3.72 1.27 14.06
C GLU A 103 4.50 1.57 12.77
N ILE A 104 3.89 2.33 11.85
CA ILE A 104 4.55 2.76 10.61
C ILE A 104 5.52 3.90 10.90
N LEU A 105 5.11 4.88 11.72
CA LEU A 105 5.97 6.01 12.10
C LEU A 105 7.23 5.54 12.83
N ASN A 106 7.14 4.49 13.65
CA ASN A 106 8.27 3.89 14.34
C ASN A 106 9.28 3.19 13.40
N LEU A 107 8.94 2.98 12.12
CA LEU A 107 9.88 2.46 11.11
C LEU A 107 10.69 3.57 10.44
N ILE A 108 10.27 4.83 10.59
CA ILE A 108 10.95 5.98 9.98
C ILE A 108 12.13 6.36 10.90
N PRO A 109 13.36 6.48 10.36
CA PRO A 109 14.54 6.83 11.15
C PRO A 109 14.51 8.26 11.71
#